data_AF-A0A963FYP8-F1
#
_entry.id   AF-A0A963FYP8-F1
#
_cell.length_a   1.000
_cell.length_b   1.000
_cell.length_c   1.000
_cell.angle_alpha   90.00
_cell.angle_beta   90.00
_cell.angle_gamma   90.00
#
_symmetry.space_group_name_H-M   'P 1'
#
loop_
_entity.id
_entity.type
_entity.pdbx_description
1 polymer ?
#
loop_
_entity_poly.entity_id
_entity_poly.type
_entity_poly.pdbx_seq_one_letter_code
_entity_poly.pdbx_strand_id
1 'polypeptide(L)'
;MKEATARIKINVLLEATGWRFFRDATGPANIRLDPSVTIKPADLEGLGENFEKPANRFVDFLLLDEKGFPLLVLEAKATDKNPLVGKKTGVRKTGVRSIPISYINFSDSQPTSTRPAAKCQHVRLGSRIAPYQRRFARLSLYPPCPLRPNALRVMIEPRNPHGGGMLRKAVLDDVDALVSLENHCFVSDRLARRNFRYMLTRANASVLVDVDGGRMRAYVLLLYSNACSMARLYSIAVDPGFSGQGLGSALIEAAEREALEHDCVSMRLEIRKDNAASLALFARHGYRQFTEVLRYYEDQMDALRFEKHLVPQSRPELRKVPFYRQTLDFTCGPSSLMMAMKTLDPALELSRKLELRIWREATTVFMTSGHGGCGPYGLALSAWRRGFELEIHVNDDGVFLGDSVRSAEKKEVMRLVQEDFLDELAGLPIPVEHGALDVGDLQAKFDAGGMLLVLISSYAIYRERFPHWVVVTGFDERFIYIHDPLVQYEKGEALADSLHMPVPRRLFQRMVRYGKAGQKAVLVLRRRACVGN
;
A
#
# COMPACT_ATOMS: atom_id res chain seq x y z
N MET A 1 15.94 -15.24 20.90
CA MET A 1 15.14 -16.14 21.76
C MET A 1 14.01 -16.73 20.93
N LYS A 2 13.80 -18.06 20.94
CA LYS A 2 12.67 -18.69 20.23
C LYS A 2 11.34 -18.21 20.86
N GLU A 3 10.32 -17.99 20.04
CA GLU A 3 9.03 -17.40 20.45
C GLU A 3 8.36 -18.19 21.59
N ALA A 4 8.46 -19.52 21.56
CA ALA A 4 7.96 -20.40 22.61
C ALA A 4 8.62 -20.14 23.99
N THR A 5 9.94 -19.92 24.01
CA THR A 5 10.69 -19.60 25.24
C THR A 5 10.30 -18.23 25.81
N ALA A 6 9.98 -17.26 24.94
CA ALA A 6 9.50 -15.95 25.37
C ALA A 6 8.09 -16.03 25.99
N ARG A 7 7.20 -16.85 25.42
CA ARG A 7 5.84 -17.08 25.95
C ARG A 7 5.86 -17.72 27.34
N ILE A 8 6.69 -18.74 27.55
CA ILE A 8 6.84 -19.40 28.86
C ILE A 8 7.32 -18.38 29.92
N LYS A 9 8.29 -17.54 29.57
CA LYS A 9 8.78 -16.49 30.49
C LYS A 9 7.69 -15.45 30.82
N ILE A 10 6.88 -15.05 29.84
CA ILE A 10 5.77 -14.11 30.05
C ILE A 10 4.72 -14.72 31.00
N ASN A 11 4.37 -16.00 30.85
CA ASN A 11 3.42 -16.67 31.75
C ASN A 11 3.87 -16.62 33.21
N VAL A 12 5.12 -17.04 33.47
CA VAL A 12 5.70 -17.05 34.83
C VAL A 12 5.71 -15.64 35.44
N LEU A 13 6.01 -14.61 34.63
CA LEU A 13 6.04 -13.22 35.11
C LEU A 13 4.63 -12.66 35.37
N LEU A 14 3.65 -13.03 34.56
CA LEU A 14 2.25 -12.63 34.78
C LEU A 14 1.70 -13.23 36.07
N GLU A 15 1.95 -14.52 36.31
CA GLU A 15 1.55 -15.19 37.54
C GLU A 15 2.26 -14.59 38.77
N ALA A 16 3.56 -14.33 38.69
CA ALA A 16 4.34 -13.70 39.77
C ALA A 16 3.86 -12.27 40.11
N THR A 17 3.21 -11.59 39.16
CA THR A 17 2.65 -10.23 39.35
C THR A 17 1.16 -10.22 39.67
N GLY A 18 0.58 -11.40 39.97
CA GLY A 18 -0.81 -11.55 40.43
C GLY A 18 -1.86 -11.61 39.31
N TRP A 19 -1.44 -11.78 38.05
CA TRP A 19 -2.34 -12.07 36.95
C TRP A 19 -2.67 -13.56 36.87
N ARG A 20 -3.91 -13.89 36.52
CA ARG A 20 -4.50 -15.20 36.62
C ARG A 20 -5.04 -15.67 35.27
N PHE A 21 -4.48 -16.77 34.78
CA PHE A 21 -4.98 -17.49 33.60
C PHE A 21 -6.29 -18.24 33.88
N PHE A 22 -6.46 -18.70 35.11
CA PHE A 22 -7.63 -19.45 35.57
C PHE A 22 -8.18 -18.84 36.87
N ARG A 23 -9.43 -19.13 37.18
CA ARG A 23 -10.02 -18.75 38.48
C ARG A 23 -9.28 -19.48 39.60
N ASP A 24 -8.93 -18.75 40.65
CA ASP A 24 -8.36 -19.29 41.88
C ASP A 24 -9.07 -18.72 43.13
N ALA A 25 -8.53 -19.00 44.31
CA ALA A 25 -9.06 -18.52 45.59
C ALA A 25 -9.04 -16.99 45.75
N THR A 26 -8.22 -16.28 44.95
CA THR A 26 -8.03 -14.82 45.00
C THR A 26 -8.89 -14.06 43.98
N GLY A 27 -9.52 -14.75 43.02
CA GLY A 27 -10.47 -14.14 42.10
C GLY A 27 -10.64 -14.88 40.76
N PRO A 28 -11.47 -14.33 39.85
CA PRO A 28 -11.63 -14.88 38.50
C PRO A 28 -10.36 -14.69 37.66
N ALA A 29 -10.28 -15.43 36.55
CA ALA A 29 -9.25 -15.23 35.53
C ALA A 29 -9.33 -13.82 34.96
N ASN A 30 -8.20 -13.12 34.92
CA ASN A 30 -8.06 -11.76 34.38
C ASN A 30 -7.05 -11.70 33.21
N ILE A 31 -6.64 -12.85 32.69
CA ILE A 31 -5.97 -13.01 31.40
C ILE A 31 -6.88 -13.79 30.46
N ARG A 32 -7.05 -13.33 29.21
CA ARG A 32 -7.72 -14.07 28.14
C ARG A 32 -6.77 -14.38 26.99
N LEU A 33 -6.80 -15.63 26.54
CA LEU A 33 -6.11 -16.11 25.34
C LEU A 33 -7.16 -16.24 24.23
N ASP A 34 -7.10 -15.36 23.24
CA ASP A 34 -8.05 -15.18 22.11
C ASP A 34 -9.57 -15.02 22.47
N PRO A 35 -10.29 -14.04 21.91
CA PRO A 35 -11.73 -13.89 22.12
C PRO A 35 -12.64 -14.88 21.37
N SER A 36 -12.13 -15.78 20.52
CA SER A 36 -12.93 -16.69 19.67
C SER A 36 -12.86 -18.18 20.00
N VAL A 37 -12.22 -18.59 21.11
CA VAL A 37 -12.15 -19.99 21.54
C VAL A 37 -12.44 -20.12 23.04
N THR A 38 -13.42 -20.94 23.42
CA THR A 38 -13.58 -21.38 24.81
C THR A 38 -12.66 -22.58 25.02
N ILE A 39 -11.45 -22.34 25.53
CA ILE A 39 -10.47 -23.41 25.80
C ILE A 39 -10.89 -24.13 27.09
N LYS A 40 -11.11 -25.44 27.02
CA LYS A 40 -11.33 -26.30 28.19
C LYS A 40 -9.97 -26.78 28.74
N PRO A 41 -9.84 -27.11 30.03
CA PRO A 41 -8.60 -27.63 30.61
C PRO A 41 -8.03 -28.85 29.85
N ALA A 42 -8.90 -29.69 29.28
CA ALA A 42 -8.52 -30.85 28.48
C ALA A 42 -7.86 -30.52 27.12
N ASP A 43 -8.07 -29.30 26.59
CA ASP A 43 -7.49 -28.87 25.31
C ASP A 43 -6.00 -28.51 25.43
N LEU A 44 -5.47 -28.40 26.66
CA LEU A 44 -4.05 -28.12 26.93
C LEU A 44 -3.19 -29.39 27.01
N GLU A 45 -3.76 -30.53 27.40
CA GLU A 45 -3.01 -31.80 27.49
C GLU A 45 -2.67 -32.40 26.12
N GLY A 46 -3.41 -32.04 25.07
CA GLY A 46 -3.17 -32.48 23.69
C GLY A 46 -2.16 -31.66 22.90
N LEU A 47 -1.62 -30.58 23.48
CA LEU A 47 -0.74 -29.64 22.79
C LEU A 47 0.72 -29.82 23.25
N GLY A 48 1.34 -30.91 22.82
CA GLY A 48 2.78 -31.15 22.99
C GLY A 48 3.66 -30.08 22.32
N GLU A 49 4.99 -30.23 22.44
CA GLU A 49 6.02 -29.21 22.13
C GLU A 49 6.12 -28.69 20.67
N ASN A 50 5.18 -28.99 19.77
CA ASN A 50 5.19 -28.52 18.38
C ASN A 50 4.05 -27.54 18.09
N PHE A 51 4.34 -26.24 18.20
CA PHE A 51 3.45 -25.13 17.81
C PHE A 51 3.90 -24.40 16.53
N GLU A 52 4.59 -25.08 15.62
CA GLU A 52 4.87 -24.53 14.29
C GLU A 52 3.73 -24.85 13.31
N LYS A 53 2.60 -24.16 13.50
CA LYS A 53 1.60 -23.71 12.50
C LYS A 53 0.20 -23.68 13.12
N PRO A 54 -0.40 -22.49 13.23
CA PRO A 54 -1.81 -22.40 12.90
C PRO A 54 -2.12 -21.27 11.91
N ALA A 55 -3.18 -21.49 11.13
CA ALA A 55 -3.57 -20.75 9.93
C ALA A 55 -4.34 -19.42 10.18
N ASN A 56 -4.29 -18.86 11.40
CA ASN A 56 -4.92 -17.57 11.73
C ASN A 56 -3.97 -16.74 12.61
N ARG A 57 -3.94 -15.41 12.45
CA ARG A 57 -3.15 -14.50 13.31
C ARG A 57 -3.89 -14.27 14.64
N PHE A 58 -3.30 -14.71 15.75
CA PHE A 58 -3.87 -14.67 17.11
C PHE A 58 -3.32 -13.51 17.96
N VAL A 59 -4.07 -13.10 18.99
CA VAL A 59 -3.60 -12.23 20.10
C VAL A 59 -3.04 -13.12 21.21
N ASP A 60 -1.81 -12.85 21.67
CA ASP A 60 -1.14 -13.77 22.60
C ASP A 60 -1.66 -13.67 24.05
N PHE A 61 -1.87 -12.47 24.59
CA PHE A 61 -2.45 -12.28 25.93
C PHE A 61 -3.29 -11.00 26.01
N LEU A 62 -4.54 -11.10 26.45
CA LEU A 62 -5.43 -9.96 26.73
C LEU A 62 -5.63 -9.83 28.24
N LEU A 63 -5.05 -8.81 28.84
CA LEU A 63 -5.19 -8.51 30.26
C LEU A 63 -6.48 -7.72 30.50
N LEU A 64 -7.25 -8.10 31.52
CA LEU A 64 -8.53 -7.51 31.88
C LEU A 64 -8.43 -6.73 33.20
N ASP A 65 -9.23 -5.67 33.35
CA ASP A 65 -9.40 -5.00 34.64
C ASP A 65 -10.28 -5.82 35.60
N GLU A 66 -10.47 -5.30 36.82
CA GLU A 66 -11.30 -5.94 37.86
C GLU A 66 -12.78 -6.13 37.46
N LYS A 67 -13.25 -5.39 36.45
CA LYS A 67 -14.60 -5.47 35.90
C LYS A 67 -14.68 -6.36 34.66
N GLY A 68 -13.57 -6.98 34.26
CA GLY A 68 -13.48 -7.86 33.09
C GLY A 68 -13.37 -7.12 31.76
N PHE A 69 -13.12 -5.81 31.78
CA PHE A 69 -12.91 -5.04 30.55
C PHE A 69 -11.47 -5.15 30.07
N PRO A 70 -11.24 -5.17 28.75
CA PRO A 70 -9.89 -5.31 28.23
C PRO A 70 -9.02 -4.08 28.54
N LEU A 71 -7.88 -4.30 29.20
CA LEU A 71 -6.98 -3.26 29.69
C LEU A 71 -5.70 -3.16 28.83
N LEU A 72 -5.06 -4.29 28.54
CA LEU A 72 -3.76 -4.35 27.85
C LEU A 72 -3.68 -5.60 26.96
N VAL A 73 -2.92 -5.50 25.87
CA VAL A 73 -2.56 -6.65 25.01
C VAL A 73 -1.06 -6.86 25.06
N LEU A 74 -0.61 -8.08 25.40
CA LEU A 74 0.79 -8.48 25.31
C LEU A 74 0.95 -9.46 24.15
N GLU A 75 2.01 -9.27 23.36
CA GLU A 75 2.38 -10.17 22.26
C GLU A 75 3.85 -10.57 22.40
N ALA A 76 4.12 -11.87 22.33
CA ALA A 76 5.46 -12.42 22.33
C ALA A 76 5.98 -12.44 20.88
N LYS A 77 7.16 -11.86 20.62
CA LYS A 77 7.80 -11.94 19.31
C LYS A 77 9.23 -12.47 19.45
N ALA A 78 9.68 -13.19 18.44
CA ALA A 78 11.08 -13.52 18.27
C ALA A 78 11.92 -12.23 18.13
N THR A 79 13.14 -12.26 18.67
CA THR A 79 14.05 -11.10 18.78
C THR A 79 14.47 -10.50 17.43
N ASP A 80 14.23 -11.20 16.32
CA ASP A 80 14.55 -10.81 14.94
C ASP A 80 13.37 -10.19 14.18
N LYS A 81 12.20 -10.06 14.82
CA LYS A 81 10.99 -9.41 14.29
C LYS A 81 10.73 -8.09 15.01
N ASN A 82 10.48 -7.02 14.25
CA ASN A 82 10.11 -5.73 14.83
C ASN A 82 8.77 -5.87 15.62
N PRO A 83 8.68 -5.34 16.85
CA PRO A 83 7.50 -5.50 17.72
C PRO A 83 6.20 -4.91 17.15
N LEU A 84 6.27 -4.14 16.07
CA LEU A 84 5.14 -3.56 15.33
C LEU A 84 4.78 -4.32 14.04
N VAL A 85 5.59 -5.29 13.60
CA VAL A 85 5.32 -6.09 12.40
C VAL A 85 4.21 -7.10 12.67
N GLY A 86 3.08 -6.92 11.96
CA GLY A 86 1.89 -7.79 12.04
C GLY A 86 0.75 -7.31 12.94
N LYS A 87 0.75 -6.05 13.42
CA LYS A 87 -0.24 -5.56 14.41
C LYS A 87 -1.23 -4.53 13.87
N LYS A 88 -2.42 -4.97 13.43
CA LYS A 88 -3.67 -4.18 13.49
C LYS A 88 -4.96 -4.98 13.74
N THR A 89 -4.94 -6.31 13.74
CA THR A 89 -6.19 -7.11 13.80
C THR A 89 -6.75 -7.28 15.21
N GLY A 90 -5.90 -7.48 16.23
CA GLY A 90 -6.34 -7.67 17.63
C GLY A 90 -6.82 -6.39 18.30
N VAL A 91 -6.05 -5.30 18.13
CA VAL A 91 -6.32 -3.97 18.71
C VAL A 91 -7.62 -3.36 18.18
N ARG A 92 -7.98 -3.62 16.90
CA ARG A 92 -9.25 -3.17 16.32
C ARG A 92 -10.48 -3.93 16.85
N LYS A 93 -10.33 -5.18 17.30
CA LYS A 93 -11.46 -5.99 17.80
C LYS A 93 -11.82 -5.69 19.25
N THR A 94 -10.88 -5.24 20.09
CA THR A 94 -11.09 -5.05 21.54
C THR A 94 -11.19 -3.58 21.98
N GLY A 95 -10.82 -2.61 21.13
CA GLY A 95 -10.94 -1.18 21.44
C GLY A 95 -9.89 -0.61 22.40
N VAL A 96 -8.83 -1.38 22.72
CA VAL A 96 -7.81 -1.03 23.74
C VAL A 96 -6.64 -0.26 23.12
N ARG A 97 -6.04 0.68 23.87
CA ARG A 97 -4.77 1.33 23.46
C ARG A 97 -3.62 0.33 23.49
N SER A 98 -2.94 0.13 22.36
CA SER A 98 -1.66 -0.57 22.31
C SER A 98 -0.54 0.34 22.83
N ILE A 99 0.16 -0.06 23.89
CA ILE A 99 1.41 0.57 24.30
C ILE A 99 2.56 -0.30 23.75
N PRO A 100 3.34 0.19 22.77
CA PRO A 100 4.51 -0.55 22.30
C PRO A 100 5.62 -0.46 23.34
N ILE A 101 5.82 -1.52 24.12
CA ILE A 101 6.96 -1.64 25.03
C ILE A 101 8.09 -2.29 24.24
N SER A 102 9.16 -1.53 23.99
CA SER A 102 10.28 -2.00 23.16
C SER A 102 11.30 -2.84 23.94
N TYR A 103 11.42 -2.63 25.26
CA TYR A 103 12.28 -3.41 26.15
C TYR A 103 11.71 -3.40 27.57
N ILE A 104 11.83 -4.52 28.29
CA ILE A 104 11.76 -4.52 29.75
C ILE A 104 13.15 -4.91 30.25
N ASN A 105 13.87 -3.96 30.84
CA ASN A 105 15.10 -4.25 31.59
C ASN A 105 14.69 -4.61 33.02
N PHE A 106 15.12 -5.78 33.50
CA PHE A 106 15.04 -6.12 34.91
C PHE A 106 16.46 -6.24 35.45
N SER A 107 16.84 -5.31 36.32
CA SER A 107 18.00 -5.46 37.19
C SER A 107 17.58 -6.26 38.43
N ASP A 108 18.34 -7.28 38.78
CA ASP A 108 18.26 -7.97 40.06
C ASP A 108 18.68 -7.01 41.18
N SER A 109 17.73 -6.25 41.72
CA SER A 109 17.91 -5.57 43.00
C SER A 109 16.76 -5.96 43.92
N GLN A 110 17.10 -6.74 44.94
CA GLN A 110 16.15 -7.24 45.94
C GLN A 110 15.42 -6.11 46.67
N PRO A 111 14.13 -6.27 47.01
CA PRO A 111 13.36 -5.27 47.74
C PRO A 111 13.64 -5.35 49.24
N THR A 112 14.38 -4.38 49.78
CA THR A 112 14.34 -4.09 51.23
C THR A 112 13.36 -2.95 51.50
N SER A 113 12.13 -3.29 51.89
CA SER A 113 11.35 -2.64 52.98
C SER A 113 9.84 -2.84 52.81
N THR A 114 9.22 -3.09 53.95
CA THR A 114 7.83 -3.48 54.17
C THR A 114 6.91 -2.25 54.26
N ARG A 115 6.07 -2.03 53.25
CA ARG A 115 4.75 -1.35 53.32
C ARG A 115 4.05 -1.37 51.95
N PRO A 116 2.76 -1.74 51.84
CA PRO A 116 2.04 -1.73 50.57
C PRO A 116 1.38 -0.37 50.34
N ALA A 117 2.04 0.51 49.59
CA ALA A 117 1.40 1.65 48.91
C ALA A 117 2.32 2.19 47.81
N ALA A 118 1.81 2.20 46.58
CA ALA A 118 2.20 3.01 45.43
C ALA A 118 3.67 3.47 45.30
N LYS A 119 4.43 2.86 44.37
CA LYS A 119 5.51 3.53 43.63
C LYS A 119 5.51 3.11 42.15
N CYS A 120 4.60 3.69 41.37
CA CYS A 120 4.85 3.93 39.95
C CYS A 120 5.71 5.19 39.87
N GLN A 121 7.03 5.05 39.70
CA GLN A 121 7.90 6.20 39.43
C GLN A 121 8.32 6.24 37.95
N HIS A 122 7.61 7.13 37.24
CA HIS A 122 8.03 8.01 36.14
C HIS A 122 8.34 7.43 34.75
N VAL A 123 7.30 7.44 33.90
CA VAL A 123 7.45 7.70 32.45
C VAL A 123 7.37 9.22 32.25
N ARG A 124 8.47 9.85 31.84
CA ARG A 124 8.53 11.30 31.58
C ARG A 124 8.05 11.57 30.14
N LEU A 125 6.81 12.04 29.99
CA LEU A 125 6.24 12.52 28.72
C LEU A 125 6.57 14.01 28.56
N GLY A 126 7.46 14.35 27.62
CA GLY A 126 7.75 15.74 27.26
C GLY A 126 6.70 16.29 26.29
N SER A 127 5.88 17.24 26.73
CA SER A 127 4.93 18.02 25.93
C SER A 127 5.41 19.47 25.85
N ARG A 128 5.61 19.99 24.63
CA ARG A 128 5.54 21.43 24.33
C ARG A 128 4.93 21.64 22.93
N ILE A 129 3.71 22.16 22.94
CA ILE A 129 3.03 22.78 21.79
C ILE A 129 3.15 24.29 22.00
N ALA A 130 3.56 25.03 20.97
CA ALA A 130 3.44 26.49 20.91
C ALA A 130 2.96 26.90 19.50
N PRO A 131 2.28 28.06 19.36
CA PRO A 131 1.32 28.33 18.29
C PRO A 131 1.89 29.11 17.10
N TYR A 132 1.11 29.08 16.02
CA TYR A 132 1.34 29.60 14.67
C TYR A 132 0.87 31.08 14.54
N GLN A 133 1.65 31.98 13.92
CA GLN A 133 1.13 33.22 13.27
C GLN A 133 2.02 33.74 12.09
N ARG A 134 1.43 33.70 10.88
CA ARG A 134 1.31 34.70 9.77
C ARG A 134 2.51 35.51 9.21
N ARG A 135 2.71 35.39 7.87
CA ARG A 135 2.34 36.32 6.74
C ARG A 135 3.45 36.81 5.75
N PHE A 136 2.99 36.99 4.49
CA PHE A 136 3.54 37.64 3.26
C PHE A 136 4.55 36.82 2.41
N ALA A 137 4.30 36.40 1.16
CA ALA A 137 3.81 37.02 -0.10
C ALA A 137 4.89 37.76 -0.92
N ARG A 138 5.25 37.22 -2.11
CA ARG A 138 5.13 37.86 -3.45
C ARG A 138 5.97 37.14 -4.54
N LEU A 139 5.33 37.01 -5.72
CA LEU A 139 5.80 37.20 -7.12
C LEU A 139 7.16 36.65 -7.58
N SER A 140 7.42 36.29 -8.84
CA SER A 140 6.67 36.06 -10.09
C SER A 140 7.73 35.77 -11.19
N LEU A 141 7.27 35.33 -12.37
CA LEU A 141 7.91 35.44 -13.69
C LEU A 141 9.00 34.40 -14.09
N TYR A 142 8.53 33.40 -14.86
CA TYR A 142 9.24 32.97 -16.06
C TYR A 142 9.22 34.08 -17.13
N PRO A 143 10.17 34.06 -18.08
CA PRO A 143 9.71 34.01 -19.47
C PRO A 143 10.42 32.94 -20.34
N PRO A 144 9.89 32.67 -21.55
CA PRO A 144 10.17 31.50 -22.39
C PRO A 144 11.08 31.84 -23.59
N CYS A 145 11.73 30.84 -24.21
CA CYS A 145 12.14 30.90 -25.62
C CYS A 145 12.68 29.53 -26.15
N PRO A 146 12.83 29.31 -27.48
CA PRO A 146 11.90 28.48 -28.24
C PRO A 146 12.54 27.29 -29.00
N LEU A 147 11.64 26.43 -29.50
CA LEU A 147 11.76 25.37 -30.53
C LEU A 147 12.79 25.70 -31.65
N ARG A 148 13.50 24.77 -32.34
CA ARG A 148 13.03 23.55 -33.08
C ARG A 148 14.26 22.83 -33.76
N PRO A 149 14.10 21.84 -34.68
CA PRO A 149 14.68 20.50 -34.59
C PRO A 149 15.90 20.25 -35.51
N ASN A 150 16.72 19.23 -35.22
CA ASN A 150 17.27 18.38 -36.28
C ASN A 150 17.81 17.06 -35.75
N ALA A 151 17.43 16.00 -36.48
CA ALA A 151 17.87 14.65 -36.29
C ALA A 151 19.35 14.49 -36.66
N LEU A 152 20.10 13.83 -35.78
CA LEU A 152 21.29 13.07 -36.15
C LEU A 152 21.46 11.94 -35.13
N ARG A 153 21.10 10.73 -35.58
CA ARG A 153 21.45 9.47 -34.91
C ARG A 153 22.98 9.37 -34.97
N VAL A 154 23.64 9.71 -33.87
CA VAL A 154 25.02 9.29 -33.62
C VAL A 154 24.93 8.14 -32.64
N MET A 155 25.30 6.94 -33.10
CA MET A 155 25.62 5.83 -32.19
C MET A 155 26.91 6.21 -31.47
N ILE A 156 26.77 6.84 -30.32
CA ILE A 156 27.87 7.09 -29.39
C ILE A 156 27.92 5.88 -28.46
N GLU A 157 28.89 4.99 -28.69
CA GLU A 157 29.33 4.09 -27.61
C GLU A 157 29.69 4.95 -26.40
N PRO A 158 29.20 4.63 -25.18
CA PRO A 158 29.43 5.48 -24.02
C PRO A 158 30.93 5.48 -23.68
N ARG A 159 31.62 6.55 -24.10
CA ARG A 159 32.91 6.93 -23.52
C ARG A 159 32.66 7.25 -22.05
N ASN A 160 33.16 6.39 -21.18
CA ASN A 160 33.17 6.56 -19.74
C ASN A 160 34.00 7.82 -19.38
N PRO A 161 33.40 8.97 -18.99
CA PRO A 161 34.17 10.19 -18.75
C PRO A 161 34.82 10.21 -17.35
N HIS A 162 34.66 9.16 -16.54
CA HIS A 162 35.14 9.09 -15.17
C HIS A 162 35.84 7.74 -14.95
N GLY A 163 37.06 7.77 -14.39
CA GLY A 163 38.03 6.67 -14.48
C GLY A 163 37.60 5.29 -13.96
N GLY A 164 38.15 4.26 -14.62
CA GLY A 164 38.44 2.90 -14.12
C GLY A 164 37.27 1.96 -13.79
N GLY A 165 36.13 2.49 -13.36
CA GLY A 165 35.03 1.69 -12.83
C GLY A 165 34.27 0.88 -13.88
N MET A 166 33.97 -0.37 -13.53
CA MET A 166 33.08 -1.25 -14.28
C MET A 166 31.70 -1.28 -13.61
N LEU A 167 30.71 -0.74 -14.31
CA LEU A 167 29.31 -0.84 -13.93
C LEU A 167 28.72 -2.15 -14.44
N ARG A 168 28.13 -2.96 -13.55
CA ARG A 168 27.55 -4.27 -13.89
C ARG A 168 26.39 -4.66 -12.99
N LYS A 169 25.63 -5.68 -13.37
CA LYS A 169 24.70 -6.36 -12.46
C LYS A 169 25.46 -7.00 -11.30
N ALA A 170 24.92 -6.88 -10.11
CA ALA A 170 25.45 -7.56 -8.93
C ALA A 170 25.13 -9.06 -8.97
N VAL A 171 26.03 -9.85 -8.42
CA VAL A 171 25.92 -11.31 -8.28
C VAL A 171 25.86 -11.70 -6.81
N LEU A 172 25.56 -12.96 -6.50
CA LEU A 172 25.38 -13.42 -5.12
C LEU A 172 26.66 -13.26 -4.26
N ASP A 173 27.84 -13.31 -4.89
CA ASP A 173 29.12 -13.13 -4.22
C ASP A 173 29.38 -11.68 -3.79
N ASP A 174 28.65 -10.72 -4.37
CA ASP A 174 28.77 -9.30 -4.01
C ASP A 174 28.08 -8.94 -2.69
N VAL A 175 27.31 -9.85 -2.09
CA VAL A 175 26.47 -9.55 -0.92
C VAL A 175 27.29 -9.00 0.25
N ASP A 176 28.50 -9.48 0.46
CA ASP A 176 29.39 -9.03 1.54
C ASP A 176 29.81 -7.58 1.32
N ALA A 177 30.21 -7.24 0.10
CA ALA A 177 30.57 -5.89 -0.30
C ALA A 177 29.37 -4.93 -0.25
N LEU A 178 28.19 -5.37 -0.71
CA LEU A 178 26.94 -4.61 -0.64
C LEU A 178 26.56 -4.26 0.80
N VAL A 179 26.62 -5.23 1.70
CA VAL A 179 26.32 -5.00 3.13
C VAL A 179 27.35 -4.07 3.77
N SER A 180 28.63 -4.19 3.41
CA SER A 180 29.67 -3.29 3.90
C SER A 180 29.42 -1.85 3.45
N LEU A 181 29.17 -1.66 2.16
CA LEU A 181 28.86 -0.35 1.57
C LEU A 181 27.58 0.26 2.16
N GLU A 182 26.53 -0.54 2.34
CA GLU A 182 25.26 -0.12 2.97
C GLU A 182 25.47 0.44 4.37
N ASN A 183 26.21 -0.28 5.21
CA ASN A 183 26.50 0.15 6.58
C ASN A 183 27.38 1.39 6.64
N HIS A 184 28.18 1.62 5.59
CA HIS A 184 29.02 2.80 5.48
C HIS A 184 28.24 4.04 5.01
N CYS A 185 27.27 3.87 4.11
CA CYS A 185 26.52 4.98 3.52
C CYS A 185 25.35 5.45 4.38
N PHE A 186 24.69 4.55 5.13
CA PHE A 186 23.44 4.86 5.83
C PHE A 186 23.57 4.73 7.34
N VAL A 187 22.83 5.54 8.09
CA VAL A 187 22.77 5.49 9.56
C VAL A 187 21.56 4.70 10.05
N SER A 188 20.41 4.86 9.40
CA SER A 188 19.13 4.15 9.64
C SER A 188 18.61 3.48 8.36
N ASP A 189 17.50 2.75 8.45
CA ASP A 189 16.77 2.19 7.28
C ASP A 189 17.62 1.26 6.38
N ARG A 190 18.63 0.60 6.97
CA ARG A 190 19.62 -0.21 6.25
C ARG A 190 19.06 -1.53 5.73
N LEU A 191 19.55 -1.94 4.57
CA LEU A 191 19.33 -3.28 4.03
C LEU A 191 20.26 -4.32 4.67
N ALA A 192 19.66 -5.29 5.35
CA ALA A 192 20.41 -6.41 5.90
C ALA A 192 20.84 -7.41 4.81
N ARG A 193 21.81 -8.26 5.12
CA ARG A 193 22.30 -9.35 4.24
C ARG A 193 21.17 -10.18 3.62
N ARG A 194 20.14 -10.51 4.40
CA ARG A 194 18.97 -11.27 3.92
C ARG A 194 18.18 -10.51 2.85
N ASN A 195 18.10 -9.19 2.94
CA ASN A 195 17.41 -8.35 1.96
C ASN A 195 18.16 -8.39 0.62
N PHE A 196 19.46 -8.14 0.61
CA PHE A 196 20.26 -8.24 -0.62
C PHE A 196 20.20 -9.64 -1.25
N ARG A 197 20.34 -10.71 -0.46
CA ARG A 197 20.19 -12.08 -0.97
C ARG A 197 18.82 -12.32 -1.61
N TYR A 198 17.75 -11.83 -0.98
CA TYR A 198 16.40 -11.92 -1.54
C TYR A 198 16.29 -11.15 -2.86
N MET A 199 16.80 -9.91 -2.92
CA MET A 199 16.77 -9.08 -4.13
C MET A 199 17.52 -9.71 -5.30
N LEU A 200 18.66 -10.35 -5.05
CA LEU A 200 19.49 -10.97 -6.09
C LEU A 200 18.99 -12.34 -6.56
N THR A 201 18.04 -12.97 -5.87
CA THR A 201 17.67 -14.38 -6.16
C THR A 201 16.19 -14.60 -6.41
N ARG A 202 15.30 -13.89 -5.71
CA ARG A 202 13.86 -14.18 -5.71
C ARG A 202 12.99 -12.98 -6.07
N ALA A 203 13.48 -11.77 -5.82
CA ALA A 203 12.71 -10.57 -6.09
C ALA A 203 12.64 -10.27 -7.60
N ASN A 204 11.57 -9.58 -8.00
CA ASN A 204 11.51 -8.93 -9.30
C ASN A 204 12.30 -7.60 -9.22
N ALA A 205 13.62 -7.69 -9.23
CA ALA A 205 14.52 -6.59 -8.92
C ALA A 205 15.81 -6.67 -9.76
N SER A 206 16.45 -5.52 -9.96
CA SER A 206 17.83 -5.43 -10.48
C SER A 206 18.70 -4.68 -9.48
N VAL A 207 19.91 -5.17 -9.25
CA VAL A 207 20.94 -4.47 -8.46
C VAL A 207 22.11 -4.21 -9.39
N LEU A 208 22.47 -2.95 -9.59
CA LEU A 208 23.64 -2.55 -10.35
C LEU A 208 24.71 -2.04 -9.38
N VAL A 209 25.95 -2.41 -9.64
CA VAL A 209 27.12 -2.05 -8.82
C VAL A 209 28.21 -1.45 -9.69
N ASP A 210 28.89 -0.45 -9.14
CA ASP A 210 30.10 0.11 -9.71
C ASP A 210 31.31 -0.39 -8.91
N VAL A 211 32.24 -1.05 -9.61
CA VAL A 211 33.42 -1.69 -9.03
C VAL A 211 34.67 -1.19 -9.73
N ASP A 212 35.66 -0.76 -8.95
CA ASP A 212 36.95 -0.26 -9.44
C ASP A 212 38.08 -0.83 -8.58
N GLY A 213 39.12 -1.39 -9.21
CA GLY A 213 40.23 -2.04 -8.51
C GLY A 213 39.79 -3.15 -7.53
N GLY A 214 38.67 -3.84 -7.80
CA GLY A 214 38.09 -4.85 -6.91
C GLY A 214 37.31 -4.29 -5.71
N ARG A 215 37.24 -2.95 -5.55
CA ARG A 215 36.44 -2.28 -4.51
C ARG A 215 35.10 -1.84 -5.08
N MET A 216 34.01 -2.18 -4.39
CA MET A 216 32.68 -1.65 -4.68
C MET A 216 32.57 -0.22 -4.18
N ARG A 217 32.31 0.72 -5.09
CA ARG A 217 32.21 2.16 -4.78
C ARG A 217 30.77 2.62 -4.64
N ALA A 218 29.85 1.99 -5.35
CA ALA A 218 28.45 2.41 -5.37
C ALA A 218 27.51 1.28 -5.79
N TYR A 219 26.22 1.41 -5.45
CA TYR A 219 25.16 0.54 -5.95
C TYR A 219 23.85 1.30 -6.16
N VAL A 220 22.99 0.76 -7.04
CA VAL A 220 21.58 1.14 -7.17
C VAL A 220 20.70 -0.12 -7.24
N LEU A 221 19.57 -0.09 -6.54
CA LEU A 221 18.62 -1.19 -6.44
C LEU A 221 17.25 -0.74 -6.97
N LEU A 222 16.79 -1.45 -7.99
CA LEU A 222 15.48 -1.28 -8.63
C LEU A 222 14.54 -2.40 -8.23
N LEU A 223 13.27 -2.06 -8.00
CA LEU A 223 12.16 -3.00 -7.85
C LEU A 223 11.17 -2.80 -9.00
N TYR A 224 10.68 -3.88 -9.58
CA TYR A 224 9.72 -3.84 -10.69
C TYR A 224 8.35 -4.32 -10.26
N SER A 225 7.34 -3.54 -10.65
CA SER A 225 5.96 -3.98 -10.52
C SER A 225 5.68 -5.15 -11.47
N ASN A 226 4.92 -6.14 -11.00
CA ASN A 226 4.40 -7.21 -11.84
C ASN A 226 3.14 -6.79 -12.63
N ALA A 227 2.63 -5.59 -12.35
CA ALA A 227 1.27 -5.18 -12.65
C ALA A 227 1.19 -3.95 -13.54
N CYS A 228 2.24 -3.14 -13.53
CA CYS A 228 2.35 -1.90 -14.28
C CYS A 228 3.79 -1.71 -14.76
N SER A 229 3.96 -0.94 -15.82
CA SER A 229 5.26 -0.60 -16.42
C SER A 229 5.95 0.51 -15.63
N MET A 230 6.16 0.27 -14.33
CA MET A 230 6.77 1.21 -13.39
C MET A 230 7.88 0.52 -12.59
N ALA A 231 9.04 1.16 -12.60
CA ALA A 231 10.16 0.81 -11.73
C ALA A 231 10.17 1.70 -10.48
N ARG A 232 10.61 1.15 -9.35
CA ARG A 232 10.91 1.91 -8.14
C ARG A 232 12.41 1.86 -7.89
N LEU A 233 13.07 3.02 -7.90
CA LEU A 233 14.44 3.13 -7.40
C LEU A 233 14.37 3.11 -5.88
N TYR A 234 14.67 1.95 -5.32
CA TYR A 234 14.41 1.62 -3.94
C TYR A 234 15.57 2.00 -3.02
N SER A 235 16.80 1.86 -3.49
CA SER A 235 17.98 2.38 -2.79
C SER A 235 19.08 2.76 -3.78
N ILE A 236 19.83 3.81 -3.47
CA ILE A 236 21.03 4.23 -4.18
C ILE A 236 22.07 4.66 -3.16
N ALA A 237 23.28 4.13 -3.26
CA ALA A 237 24.36 4.41 -2.34
C ALA A 237 25.64 4.67 -3.11
N VAL A 238 26.38 5.70 -2.71
CA VAL A 238 27.72 6.01 -3.20
C VAL A 238 28.59 6.17 -1.96
N ASP A 239 29.71 5.45 -1.92
CA ASP A 239 30.69 5.55 -0.85
C ASP A 239 31.11 7.03 -0.69
N PRO A 240 31.03 7.61 0.53
CA PRO A 240 31.39 9.01 0.79
C PRO A 240 32.80 9.38 0.28
N GLY A 241 33.75 8.43 0.30
CA GLY A 241 35.11 8.62 -0.22
C GLY A 241 35.18 8.83 -1.74
N PHE A 242 34.11 8.54 -2.47
CA PHE A 242 33.99 8.70 -3.92
C PHE A 242 32.88 9.67 -4.33
N SER A 243 32.35 10.45 -3.38
CA SER A 243 31.34 11.47 -3.66
C SER A 243 31.88 12.57 -4.58
N GLY A 244 30.99 13.18 -5.37
CA GLY A 244 31.36 14.27 -6.30
C GLY A 244 32.04 13.82 -7.61
N GLN A 245 32.28 12.52 -7.81
CA GLN A 245 32.94 11.98 -9.01
C GLN A 245 31.95 11.54 -10.11
N GLY A 246 30.70 11.97 -10.06
CA GLY A 246 29.68 11.63 -11.05
C GLY A 246 29.05 10.23 -10.91
N LEU A 247 29.49 9.39 -9.97
CA LEU A 247 28.97 8.03 -9.77
C LEU A 247 27.45 7.96 -9.59
N GLY A 248 26.88 8.87 -8.79
CA GLY A 248 25.43 8.92 -8.59
C GLY A 248 24.66 9.17 -9.89
N SER A 249 25.20 10.00 -10.79
CA SER A 249 24.59 10.25 -12.10
C SER A 249 24.71 9.02 -13.01
N ALA A 250 25.89 8.38 -13.04
CA ALA A 250 26.11 7.17 -13.81
C ALA A 250 25.16 6.03 -13.39
N LEU A 251 24.93 5.87 -12.08
CA LEU A 251 23.98 4.90 -11.53
C LEU A 251 22.53 5.22 -11.93
N ILE A 252 22.11 6.48 -11.88
CA ILE A 252 20.76 6.88 -12.29
C ILE A 252 20.54 6.58 -13.77
N GLU A 253 21.49 6.97 -14.64
CA GLU A 253 21.38 6.72 -16.07
C GLU A 253 21.34 5.21 -16.39
N ALA A 254 22.13 4.41 -15.69
CA ALA A 254 22.09 2.96 -15.84
C ALA A 254 20.81 2.33 -15.30
N ALA A 255 20.31 2.84 -14.17
CA ALA A 255 19.03 2.42 -13.63
C ALA A 255 17.87 2.75 -14.57
N GLU A 256 17.90 3.91 -15.24
CA GLU A 256 16.90 4.28 -16.24
C GLU A 256 16.94 3.38 -17.47
N ARG A 257 18.13 3.03 -17.96
CA ARG A 257 18.30 2.07 -19.06
C ARG A 257 17.80 0.68 -18.68
N GLU A 258 18.22 0.19 -17.52
CA GLU A 258 17.80 -1.10 -16.98
C GLU A 258 16.27 -1.15 -16.80
N ALA A 259 15.64 -0.08 -16.30
CA ALA A 259 14.19 0.00 -16.18
C ALA A 259 13.50 -0.06 -17.55
N LEU A 260 14.04 0.62 -18.57
CA LEU A 260 13.51 0.57 -19.94
C LEU A 260 13.66 -0.83 -20.57
N GLU A 261 14.77 -1.52 -20.33
CA GLU A 261 14.98 -2.91 -20.75
C GLU A 261 13.98 -3.88 -20.08
N HIS A 262 13.51 -3.52 -18.89
CA HIS A 262 12.43 -4.20 -18.17
C HIS A 262 11.02 -3.69 -18.52
N ASP A 263 10.84 -3.05 -19.68
CA ASP A 263 9.57 -2.50 -20.18
C ASP A 263 8.89 -1.50 -19.22
N CYS A 264 9.65 -0.87 -18.32
CA CYS A 264 9.16 0.19 -17.47
C CYS A 264 9.27 1.54 -18.17
N VAL A 265 8.17 2.30 -18.16
CA VAL A 265 8.10 3.62 -18.82
C VAL A 265 8.10 4.77 -17.84
N SER A 266 7.99 4.49 -16.55
CA SER A 266 8.19 5.46 -15.48
C SER A 266 9.04 4.88 -14.36
N MET A 267 9.76 5.77 -13.66
CA MET A 267 10.49 5.44 -12.46
C MET A 267 10.09 6.38 -11.33
N ARG A 268 9.86 5.81 -10.14
CA ARG A 268 9.53 6.53 -8.91
C ARG A 268 10.53 6.26 -7.80
N LEU A 269 10.66 7.20 -6.88
CA LEU A 269 11.54 7.10 -5.73
C LEU A 269 11.13 8.03 -4.59
N GLU A 270 11.70 7.75 -3.41
CA GLU A 270 11.54 8.52 -2.19
C GLU A 270 12.89 9.10 -1.76
N ILE A 271 12.95 10.41 -1.51
CA ILE A 271 14.13 11.09 -1.00
C ILE A 271 13.82 11.64 0.39
N ARG A 272 14.75 11.47 1.34
CA ARG A 272 14.68 12.17 2.64
C ARG A 272 14.63 13.67 2.41
N LYS A 273 13.69 14.36 3.08
CA LYS A 273 13.48 15.81 2.91
C LYS A 273 14.70 16.66 3.22
N ASP A 274 15.58 16.19 4.10
CA ASP A 274 16.82 16.84 4.52
C ASP A 274 18.03 16.49 3.62
N ASN A 275 17.90 15.57 2.66
CA ASN A 275 19.00 15.15 1.78
C ASN A 275 19.11 16.06 0.54
N ALA A 276 19.64 17.27 0.75
CA ALA A 276 19.83 18.27 -0.30
C ALA A 276 20.65 17.76 -1.51
N ALA A 277 21.63 16.87 -1.28
CA ALA A 277 22.46 16.31 -2.33
C ALA A 277 21.65 15.43 -3.29
N SER A 278 20.86 14.48 -2.75
CA SER A 278 19.97 13.63 -3.55
C SER A 278 18.86 14.43 -4.22
N LEU A 279 18.28 15.41 -3.52
CA LEU A 279 17.25 16.29 -4.11
C LEU A 279 17.79 17.03 -5.35
N ALA A 280 18.99 17.61 -5.26
CA ALA A 280 19.63 18.27 -6.39
C ALA A 280 20.01 17.28 -7.50
N LEU A 281 20.49 16.09 -7.15
CA LEU A 281 20.86 15.05 -8.11
C LEU A 281 19.66 14.62 -8.95
N PHE A 282 18.55 14.21 -8.31
CA PHE A 282 17.37 13.74 -9.03
C PHE A 282 16.66 14.86 -9.80
N ALA A 283 16.63 16.08 -9.27
CA ALA A 283 16.08 17.23 -10.01
C ALA A 283 16.85 17.50 -11.33
N ARG A 284 18.19 17.41 -11.32
CA ARG A 284 19.02 17.56 -12.53
C ARG A 284 18.77 16.46 -13.57
N HIS A 285 18.46 15.25 -13.12
CA HIS A 285 18.08 14.13 -13.99
C HIS A 285 16.62 14.20 -14.48
N GLY A 286 15.90 15.28 -14.18
CA GLY A 286 14.56 15.54 -14.71
C GLY A 286 13.42 14.89 -13.92
N TYR A 287 13.70 14.38 -12.71
CA TYR A 287 12.67 13.91 -11.80
C TYR A 287 11.89 15.08 -11.21
N ARG A 288 10.59 14.90 -11.05
CA ARG A 288 9.69 15.91 -10.49
C ARG A 288 9.05 15.41 -9.21
N GLN A 289 9.07 16.26 -8.19
CA GLN A 289 8.32 16.01 -6.97
C GLN A 289 6.83 16.06 -7.27
N PHE A 290 6.06 15.08 -6.79
CA PHE A 290 4.61 15.06 -6.96
C PHE A 290 3.83 14.84 -5.65
N THR A 291 4.47 14.34 -4.59
CA THR A 291 3.86 14.27 -3.25
C THR A 291 4.90 14.25 -2.13
N GLU A 292 4.46 14.53 -0.91
CA GLU A 292 5.21 14.35 0.33
C GLU A 292 4.52 13.29 1.19
N VAL A 293 5.30 12.46 1.88
CA VAL A 293 4.83 11.45 2.84
C VAL A 293 5.40 11.78 4.20
N LEU A 294 4.52 12.13 5.13
CA LEU A 294 4.90 12.52 6.48
C LEU A 294 5.40 11.31 7.27
N ARG A 295 6.47 11.50 8.05
CA ARG A 295 7.03 10.49 8.98
C ARG A 295 7.29 9.15 8.30
N TYR A 296 7.96 9.19 7.15
CA TYR A 296 8.21 8.01 6.32
C TYR A 296 9.37 7.16 6.82
N TYR A 297 10.48 7.79 7.23
CA TYR A 297 11.69 7.11 7.66
C TYR A 297 11.61 6.68 9.14
N GLU A 298 12.47 5.73 9.55
CA GLU A 298 12.51 5.21 10.94
C GLU A 298 12.60 6.31 12.00
N ASP A 299 13.38 7.35 11.72
CA ASP A 299 13.58 8.54 12.55
C ASP A 299 12.46 9.59 12.44
N GLN A 300 11.33 9.22 11.82
CA GLN A 300 10.16 10.08 11.57
C GLN A 300 10.44 11.23 10.59
N MET A 301 11.54 11.20 9.83
CA MET A 301 11.77 12.17 8.76
C MET A 301 10.74 12.00 7.63
N ASP A 302 10.34 13.10 7.02
CA ASP A 302 9.42 13.11 5.88
C ASP A 302 10.15 12.65 4.60
N ALA A 303 9.42 11.99 3.71
CA ALA A 303 9.90 11.65 2.36
C ALA A 303 9.26 12.53 1.30
N LEU A 304 10.08 13.06 0.40
CA LEU A 304 9.64 13.69 -0.83
C LEU A 304 9.64 12.65 -1.95
N ARG A 305 8.50 12.45 -2.61
CA ARG A 305 8.37 11.48 -3.70
C ARG A 305 8.55 12.14 -5.05
N PHE A 306 9.37 11.51 -5.87
CA PHE A 306 9.76 11.98 -7.18
C PHE A 306 9.38 10.96 -8.24
N GLU A 307 9.03 11.44 -9.42
CA GLU A 307 8.78 10.60 -10.60
C GLU A 307 9.44 11.18 -11.84
N LYS A 308 9.85 10.28 -12.75
CA LYS A 308 10.28 10.60 -14.10
C LYS A 308 9.62 9.62 -15.06
N HIS A 309 9.08 10.16 -16.14
CA HIS A 309 8.65 9.36 -17.28
C HIS A 309 9.88 9.14 -18.19
N LEU A 310 10.23 7.89 -18.43
CA LEU A 310 11.49 7.50 -19.07
C LEU A 310 11.43 7.60 -20.60
N VAL A 311 10.22 7.63 -21.19
CA VAL A 311 10.04 7.68 -22.65
C VAL A 311 9.60 9.09 -23.09
N PRO A 312 10.43 9.86 -23.82
CA PRO A 312 10.18 11.29 -24.08
C PRO A 312 8.83 11.67 -24.74
N GLN A 313 8.17 10.73 -25.43
CA GLN A 313 6.97 10.99 -26.25
C GLN A 313 5.63 10.74 -25.54
N SER A 314 5.60 10.19 -24.34
CA SER A 314 4.37 9.90 -23.60
C SER A 314 4.26 10.78 -22.36
N ARG A 315 3.93 12.07 -22.55
CA ARG A 315 3.25 12.83 -21.49
C ARG A 315 1.75 12.65 -21.72
N PRO A 316 1.13 11.59 -21.20
CA PRO A 316 -0.32 11.44 -21.28
C PRO A 316 -1.00 12.70 -20.74
N GLU A 317 -2.09 13.12 -21.36
CA GLU A 317 -3.02 14.08 -20.75
C GLU A 317 -3.73 13.38 -19.59
N LEU A 318 -3.05 13.27 -18.45
CA LEU A 318 -3.64 12.72 -17.24
C LEU A 318 -4.65 13.71 -16.69
N ARG A 319 -5.87 13.21 -16.47
CA ARG A 319 -6.87 13.97 -15.75
C ARG A 319 -6.45 14.03 -14.29
N LYS A 320 -6.59 15.21 -13.67
CA LYS A 320 -6.34 15.40 -12.24
C LYS A 320 -7.46 14.75 -11.43
N VAL A 321 -7.35 13.43 -11.22
CA VAL A 321 -8.25 12.65 -10.39
C VAL A 321 -7.73 12.70 -8.94
N PRO A 322 -8.51 13.24 -7.98
CA PRO A 322 -8.09 13.25 -6.58
C PRO A 322 -8.04 11.83 -6.03
N PHE A 323 -7.00 11.52 -5.27
CA PHE A 323 -6.84 10.19 -4.70
C PHE A 323 -7.54 10.04 -3.36
N TYR A 324 -8.23 8.91 -3.19
CA TYR A 324 -8.81 8.50 -1.94
C TYR A 324 -8.48 7.02 -1.68
N ARG A 325 -7.67 6.77 -0.65
CA ARG A 325 -7.33 5.42 -0.21
C ARG A 325 -8.53 4.79 0.50
N GLN A 326 -8.86 3.55 0.14
CA GLN A 326 -9.86 2.80 0.88
C GLN A 326 -9.44 2.59 2.34
N THR A 327 -10.38 2.72 3.26
CA THR A 327 -10.12 2.56 4.70
C THR A 327 -10.36 1.15 5.20
N LEU A 328 -11.04 0.34 4.38
CA LEU A 328 -11.43 -1.05 4.66
C LEU A 328 -11.19 -1.93 3.43
N ASP A 329 -10.86 -3.20 3.66
CA ASP A 329 -10.42 -4.14 2.61
C ASP A 329 -11.50 -4.46 1.56
N PHE A 330 -12.77 -4.14 1.85
CA PHE A 330 -13.93 -4.40 1.00
C PHE A 330 -14.55 -3.13 0.37
N THR A 331 -13.86 -1.99 0.43
CA THR A 331 -14.40 -0.68 0.02
C THR A 331 -13.74 -0.08 -1.23
N CYS A 332 -13.12 -0.92 -2.08
CA CYS A 332 -12.49 -0.48 -3.33
C CYS A 332 -13.48 0.19 -4.30
N GLY A 333 -14.67 -0.38 -4.48
CA GLY A 333 -15.75 0.20 -5.29
C GLY A 333 -16.18 1.59 -4.81
N PRO A 334 -16.61 1.72 -3.54
CA PRO A 334 -16.94 3.02 -2.93
C PRO A 334 -15.84 4.07 -3.05
N SER A 335 -14.59 3.69 -2.80
CA SER A 335 -13.44 4.59 -2.86
C SER A 335 -13.16 5.06 -4.30
N SER A 336 -13.22 4.14 -5.27
CA SER A 336 -13.10 4.48 -6.70
C SER A 336 -14.22 5.40 -7.17
N LEU A 337 -15.45 5.15 -6.70
CA LEU A 337 -16.61 6.00 -7.01
C LEU A 337 -16.45 7.40 -6.44
N MET A 338 -15.96 7.52 -5.21
CA MET A 338 -15.67 8.81 -4.58
C MET A 338 -14.63 9.62 -5.38
N MET A 339 -13.56 8.98 -5.86
CA MET A 339 -12.54 9.65 -6.68
C MET A 339 -13.15 10.16 -8.00
N ALA A 340 -13.96 9.35 -8.68
CA ALA A 340 -14.65 9.73 -9.90
C ALA A 340 -15.65 10.89 -9.67
N MET A 341 -16.51 10.77 -8.65
CA MET A 341 -17.48 11.81 -8.31
C MET A 341 -16.81 13.13 -7.93
N LYS A 342 -15.73 13.11 -7.14
CA LYS A 342 -14.96 14.32 -6.78
C LYS A 342 -14.31 14.99 -7.98
N THR A 343 -13.90 14.20 -8.97
CA THR A 343 -13.32 14.73 -10.22
C THR A 343 -14.37 15.51 -11.00
N LEU A 344 -15.60 15.01 -11.06
CA LEU A 344 -16.72 15.66 -11.76
C LEU A 344 -17.37 16.78 -10.95
N ASP A 345 -17.36 16.67 -9.62
CA ASP A 345 -17.83 17.68 -8.69
C ASP A 345 -16.77 18.02 -7.62
N PRO A 346 -15.95 19.06 -7.86
CA PRO A 346 -14.92 19.49 -6.92
C PRO A 346 -15.45 19.94 -5.57
N ALA A 347 -16.75 20.24 -5.42
CA ALA A 347 -17.35 20.60 -4.14
C ALA A 347 -17.58 19.39 -3.21
N LEU A 348 -17.64 18.16 -3.74
CA LEU A 348 -17.91 16.96 -2.95
C LEU A 348 -16.87 16.75 -1.84
N GLU A 349 -17.28 16.56 -0.59
CA GLU A 349 -16.34 16.26 0.49
C GLU A 349 -16.04 14.76 0.59
N LEU A 350 -14.75 14.41 0.49
CA LEU A 350 -14.29 13.05 0.66
C LEU A 350 -14.16 12.73 2.15
N SER A 351 -14.87 11.70 2.61
CA SER A 351 -14.79 11.26 4.00
C SER A 351 -15.06 9.76 4.13
N ARG A 352 -14.54 9.19 5.22
CA ARG A 352 -14.82 7.79 5.59
C ARG A 352 -16.31 7.53 5.81
N LYS A 353 -17.09 8.56 6.22
CA LYS A 353 -18.55 8.45 6.34
C LYS A 353 -19.21 8.27 4.98
N LEU A 354 -18.75 9.01 3.96
CA LEU A 354 -19.24 8.87 2.59
C LEU A 354 -18.88 7.49 2.01
N GLU A 355 -17.66 7.03 2.21
CA GLU A 355 -17.18 5.70 1.80
C GLU A 355 -18.08 4.58 2.34
N LEU A 356 -18.33 4.58 3.65
CA LEU A 356 -19.20 3.61 4.31
C LEU A 356 -20.66 3.72 3.88
N ARG A 357 -21.13 4.93 3.58
CA ARG A 357 -22.49 5.16 3.10
C ARG A 357 -22.68 4.55 1.71
N ILE A 358 -21.76 4.81 0.79
CA ILE A 358 -21.78 4.21 -0.56
C ILE A 358 -21.69 2.69 -0.46
N TRP A 359 -20.80 2.16 0.40
CA TRP A 359 -20.70 0.72 0.62
C TRP A 359 -22.04 0.10 1.08
N ARG A 360 -22.70 0.70 2.08
CA ARG A 360 -24.00 0.22 2.57
C ARG A 360 -25.09 0.21 1.51
N GLU A 361 -25.06 1.17 0.59
CA GLU A 361 -26.02 1.27 -0.51
C GLU A 361 -25.71 0.33 -1.68
N ALA A 362 -24.44 -0.03 -1.88
CA ALA A 362 -23.97 -0.71 -3.09
C ALA A 362 -23.53 -2.17 -2.87
N THR A 363 -23.41 -2.61 -1.62
CA THR A 363 -22.94 -3.97 -1.28
C THR A 363 -24.00 -5.01 -1.62
N THR A 364 -23.60 -6.10 -2.29
CA THR A 364 -24.52 -7.20 -2.63
C THR A 364 -24.69 -8.21 -1.48
N VAL A 365 -23.81 -8.20 -0.45
CA VAL A 365 -24.02 -8.85 0.86
C VAL A 365 -22.92 -8.48 1.87
N PHE A 366 -23.16 -8.66 3.18
CA PHE A 366 -22.15 -8.59 4.25
C PHE A 366 -21.83 -9.99 4.77
N MET A 367 -20.55 -10.43 4.77
CA MET A 367 -20.20 -11.75 5.31
C MET A 367 -19.12 -11.70 6.39
N THR A 368 -19.34 -12.48 7.45
CA THR A 368 -18.42 -12.80 8.55
C THR A 368 -17.21 -13.64 8.11
N SER A 369 -17.25 -14.23 6.91
CA SER A 369 -16.11 -14.91 6.27
C SER A 369 -16.21 -14.81 4.73
N GLY A 370 -15.87 -13.64 4.21
CA GLY A 370 -15.78 -13.33 2.77
C GLY A 370 -15.91 -11.83 2.52
N HIS A 371 -15.21 -11.31 1.50
CA HIS A 371 -15.35 -9.90 1.13
C HIS A 371 -16.70 -9.70 0.44
N GLY A 372 -17.66 -9.14 1.16
CA GLY A 372 -18.88 -8.58 0.57
C GLY A 372 -18.50 -7.41 -0.33
N GLY A 373 -18.51 -7.62 -1.64
CA GLY A 373 -18.13 -6.63 -2.63
C GLY A 373 -19.32 -5.80 -3.12
N CYS A 374 -19.04 -4.63 -3.68
CA CYS A 374 -20.05 -3.85 -4.39
C CYS A 374 -20.12 -4.30 -5.85
N GLY A 375 -21.33 -4.63 -6.33
CA GLY A 375 -21.59 -4.88 -7.74
C GLY A 375 -21.73 -3.58 -8.55
N PRO A 376 -21.76 -3.66 -9.90
CA PRO A 376 -21.91 -2.48 -10.75
C PRO A 376 -23.22 -1.74 -10.50
N TYR A 377 -24.32 -2.47 -10.35
CA TYR A 377 -25.68 -1.92 -10.21
C TYR A 377 -25.84 -1.08 -8.94
N GLY A 378 -25.45 -1.62 -7.78
CA GLY A 378 -25.52 -0.90 -6.51
C GLY A 378 -24.61 0.34 -6.47
N LEU A 379 -23.41 0.27 -7.06
CA LEU A 379 -22.53 1.44 -7.19
C LEU A 379 -23.16 2.52 -8.07
N ALA A 380 -23.81 2.12 -9.16
CA ALA A 380 -24.47 3.05 -10.07
C ALA A 380 -25.65 3.76 -9.42
N LEU A 381 -26.53 3.02 -8.74
CA LEU A 381 -27.63 3.59 -7.97
C LEU A 381 -27.15 4.55 -6.89
N SER A 382 -26.07 4.20 -6.18
CA SER A 382 -25.48 5.08 -5.16
C SER A 382 -24.98 6.40 -5.77
N ALA A 383 -24.34 6.38 -6.94
CA ALA A 383 -23.94 7.59 -7.65
C ALA A 383 -25.13 8.38 -8.21
N TRP A 384 -26.16 7.70 -8.74
CA TRP A 384 -27.37 8.34 -9.23
C TRP A 384 -28.08 9.14 -8.15
N ARG A 385 -28.23 8.57 -6.94
CA ARG A 385 -28.78 9.24 -5.75
C ARG A 385 -27.99 10.47 -5.31
N ARG A 386 -26.73 10.61 -5.77
CA ARG A 386 -25.83 11.74 -5.51
C ARG A 386 -25.79 12.75 -6.67
N GLY A 387 -26.68 12.63 -7.64
CA GLY A 387 -26.82 13.61 -8.72
C GLY A 387 -25.85 13.42 -9.89
N PHE A 388 -25.31 12.21 -10.09
CA PHE A 388 -24.50 11.88 -11.25
C PHE A 388 -25.33 11.15 -12.30
N GLU A 389 -24.98 11.34 -13.57
CA GLU A 389 -25.47 10.51 -14.68
C GLU A 389 -24.51 9.34 -14.87
N LEU A 390 -25.06 8.19 -15.22
CA LEU A 390 -24.30 6.95 -15.36
C LEU A 390 -24.74 6.15 -16.56
N GLU A 391 -23.81 5.34 -17.04
CA GLU A 391 -24.00 4.30 -18.02
C GLU A 391 -23.27 3.05 -17.50
N ILE A 392 -23.96 1.91 -17.51
CA ILE A 392 -23.47 0.63 -16.99
C ILE A 392 -23.17 -0.29 -18.16
N HIS A 393 -21.97 -0.86 -18.19
CA HIS A 393 -21.57 -1.87 -19.19
C HIS A 393 -21.23 -3.18 -18.50
N VAL A 394 -21.92 -4.25 -18.87
CA VAL A 394 -21.73 -5.60 -18.34
C VAL A 394 -21.75 -6.62 -19.47
N ASN A 395 -21.02 -7.73 -19.33
CA ASN A 395 -20.95 -8.75 -20.38
C ASN A 395 -21.74 -10.03 -20.08
N ASP A 396 -22.42 -10.08 -18.94
CA ASP A 396 -23.11 -11.26 -18.43
C ASP A 396 -24.29 -10.83 -17.54
N ASP A 397 -25.38 -11.58 -17.63
CA ASP A 397 -26.62 -11.32 -16.88
C ASP A 397 -26.67 -12.10 -15.56
N GLY A 398 -25.64 -12.90 -15.29
CA GLY A 398 -25.51 -13.68 -14.08
C GLY A 398 -25.36 -12.81 -12.82
N VAL A 399 -25.44 -13.48 -11.67
CA VAL A 399 -25.21 -12.83 -10.36
C VAL A 399 -23.73 -12.41 -10.27
N PHE A 400 -23.50 -11.10 -10.24
CA PHE A 400 -22.15 -10.54 -10.15
C PHE A 400 -21.45 -11.01 -8.88
N LEU A 401 -20.19 -11.44 -9.02
CA LEU A 401 -19.35 -11.93 -7.93
C LEU A 401 -19.85 -13.22 -7.25
N GLY A 402 -20.91 -13.85 -7.77
CA GLY A 402 -21.48 -15.09 -7.23
C GLY A 402 -20.50 -16.28 -7.26
N ASP A 403 -19.58 -16.30 -8.23
CA ASP A 403 -18.53 -17.32 -8.36
C ASP A 403 -17.59 -17.40 -7.14
N SER A 404 -17.43 -16.30 -6.40
CA SER A 404 -16.59 -16.24 -5.19
C SER A 404 -17.25 -16.88 -3.96
N VAL A 405 -18.55 -17.18 -4.04
CA VAL A 405 -19.35 -17.66 -2.91
C VAL A 405 -19.68 -19.13 -3.12
N ARG A 406 -19.45 -19.97 -2.10
CA ARG A 406 -19.71 -21.42 -2.20
C ARG A 406 -21.06 -21.84 -1.65
N SER A 407 -21.60 -21.10 -0.69
CA SER A 407 -22.89 -21.41 -0.06
C SER A 407 -24.04 -21.01 -0.98
N ALA A 408 -24.97 -21.94 -1.21
CA ALA A 408 -26.17 -21.71 -2.02
C ALA A 408 -27.06 -20.61 -1.42
N GLU A 409 -27.28 -20.65 -0.10
CA GLU A 409 -28.04 -19.62 0.62
C GLU A 409 -27.43 -18.22 0.42
N LYS A 410 -26.11 -18.09 0.54
CA LYS A 410 -25.43 -16.80 0.35
C LYS A 410 -25.50 -16.32 -1.11
N LYS A 411 -25.44 -17.24 -2.09
CA LYS A 411 -25.66 -16.92 -3.50
C LYS A 411 -27.09 -16.43 -3.76
N GLU A 412 -28.06 -17.06 -3.10
CA GLU A 412 -29.47 -16.69 -3.23
C GLU A 412 -29.73 -15.28 -2.69
N VAL A 413 -29.15 -14.94 -1.53
CA VAL A 413 -29.24 -13.56 -1.02
C VAL A 413 -28.61 -12.57 -2.00
N MET A 414 -27.44 -12.89 -2.57
CA MET A 414 -26.82 -12.01 -3.57
C MET A 414 -27.68 -11.85 -4.84
N ARG A 415 -28.36 -12.92 -5.29
CA ARG A 415 -29.29 -12.88 -6.42
C ARG A 415 -30.44 -11.92 -6.12
N LEU A 416 -31.11 -12.08 -4.98
CA LEU A 416 -32.23 -11.24 -4.57
C LEU A 416 -31.84 -9.75 -4.43
N VAL A 417 -30.68 -9.47 -3.84
CA VAL A 417 -30.18 -8.08 -3.72
C VAL A 417 -29.84 -7.50 -5.10
N GLN A 418 -29.30 -8.30 -6.02
CA GLN A 418 -29.05 -7.84 -7.39
C GLN A 418 -30.35 -7.58 -8.15
N GLU A 419 -31.36 -8.43 -7.99
CA GLU A 419 -32.68 -8.25 -8.60
C GLU A 419 -33.34 -6.95 -8.13
N ASP A 420 -33.31 -6.66 -6.82
CA ASP A 420 -33.79 -5.39 -6.27
C ASP A 420 -33.08 -4.18 -6.90
N PHE A 421 -31.76 -4.25 -7.09
CA PHE A 421 -31.03 -3.19 -7.81
C PHE A 421 -31.46 -3.05 -9.28
N LEU A 422 -31.70 -4.16 -9.97
CA LEU A 422 -32.13 -4.13 -11.37
C LEU A 422 -33.55 -3.57 -11.51
N ASP A 423 -34.45 -3.93 -10.60
CA ASP A 423 -35.81 -3.40 -10.54
C ASP A 423 -35.82 -1.88 -10.30
N GLU A 424 -34.97 -1.37 -9.39
CA GLU A 424 -34.82 0.08 -9.20
C GLU A 424 -34.23 0.75 -10.45
N LEU A 425 -33.24 0.13 -11.10
CA LEU A 425 -32.63 0.65 -12.33
C LEU A 425 -33.62 0.72 -13.50
N ALA A 426 -34.56 -0.22 -13.61
CA ALA A 426 -35.56 -0.24 -14.68
C ALA A 426 -36.47 1.01 -14.70
N GLY A 427 -36.62 1.66 -13.55
CA GLY A 427 -37.37 2.92 -13.43
C GLY A 427 -36.54 4.19 -13.66
N LEU A 428 -35.25 4.08 -13.95
CA LEU A 428 -34.32 5.21 -14.04
C LEU A 428 -33.75 5.37 -15.46
N PRO A 429 -33.40 6.59 -15.89
CA PRO A 429 -32.77 6.83 -17.19
C PRO A 429 -31.27 6.49 -17.16
N ILE A 430 -30.92 5.30 -16.66
CA ILE A 430 -29.56 4.79 -16.58
C ILE A 430 -29.43 3.63 -17.56
N PRO A 431 -28.79 3.81 -18.72
CA PRO A 431 -28.61 2.72 -19.67
C PRO A 431 -27.76 1.60 -19.07
N VAL A 432 -28.26 0.37 -19.21
CA VAL A 432 -27.53 -0.87 -18.94
C VAL A 432 -27.25 -1.53 -20.29
N GLU A 433 -26.01 -1.45 -20.75
CA GLU A 433 -25.57 -2.00 -22.02
C GLU A 433 -24.90 -3.36 -21.80
N HIS A 434 -25.36 -4.35 -22.59
CA HIS A 434 -24.84 -5.70 -22.58
C HIS A 434 -23.76 -5.83 -23.66
N GLY A 435 -22.50 -5.89 -23.23
CA GLY A 435 -21.33 -5.87 -24.09
C GLY A 435 -20.05 -5.65 -23.31
N ALA A 436 -18.91 -6.02 -23.90
CA ALA A 436 -17.61 -5.72 -23.32
C ALA A 436 -17.00 -4.52 -24.05
N LEU A 437 -16.77 -3.43 -23.33
CA LEU A 437 -15.98 -2.31 -23.84
C LEU A 437 -14.53 -2.73 -24.04
N ASP A 438 -13.99 -2.47 -25.22
CA ASP A 438 -12.57 -2.59 -25.46
C ASP A 438 -11.82 -1.32 -24.99
N VAL A 439 -10.51 -1.31 -25.16
CA VAL A 439 -9.70 -0.18 -24.69
C VAL A 439 -9.92 1.09 -25.52
N GLY A 440 -10.25 0.95 -26.81
CA GLY A 440 -10.62 2.07 -27.67
C GLY A 440 -11.95 2.69 -27.23
N ASP A 441 -12.95 1.87 -26.92
CA ASP A 441 -14.25 2.35 -26.43
C ASP A 441 -14.10 3.07 -25.09
N LEU A 442 -13.32 2.50 -24.16
CA LEU A 442 -13.02 3.15 -22.88
C LEU A 442 -12.36 4.51 -23.09
N GLN A 443 -11.38 4.59 -23.99
CA GLN A 443 -10.71 5.85 -24.32
C GLN A 443 -11.70 6.87 -24.89
N ALA A 444 -12.56 6.48 -25.84
CA ALA A 444 -13.57 7.37 -26.41
C ALA A 444 -14.54 7.92 -25.34
N LYS A 445 -14.99 7.08 -24.40
CA LYS A 445 -15.87 7.50 -23.28
C LYS A 445 -15.16 8.45 -22.32
N PHE A 446 -13.85 8.25 -22.09
CA PHE A 446 -13.02 9.13 -21.26
C PHE A 446 -12.78 10.49 -21.93
N ASP A 447 -12.45 10.49 -23.22
CA ASP A 447 -12.21 11.69 -24.03
C ASP A 447 -13.49 12.53 -24.18
N ALA A 448 -14.67 11.89 -24.21
CA ALA A 448 -15.98 12.53 -24.11
C ALA A 448 -16.29 13.11 -22.71
N GLY A 449 -15.33 13.11 -21.80
CA GLY A 449 -15.42 13.72 -20.48
C GLY A 449 -15.93 12.79 -19.37
N GLY A 450 -16.22 11.52 -19.65
CA GLY A 450 -16.66 10.54 -18.66
C GLY A 450 -15.56 10.13 -17.67
N MET A 451 -15.94 9.79 -16.45
CA MET A 451 -15.05 9.13 -15.48
C MET A 451 -15.35 7.65 -15.43
N LEU A 452 -14.33 6.81 -15.60
CA LEU A 452 -14.49 5.37 -15.74
C LEU A 452 -14.11 4.66 -14.45
N LEU A 453 -15.01 3.84 -13.92
CA LEU A 453 -14.68 2.80 -12.95
C LEU A 453 -14.68 1.47 -13.67
N VAL A 454 -13.63 0.67 -13.45
CA VAL A 454 -13.46 -0.60 -14.13
C VAL A 454 -13.25 -1.70 -13.10
N LEU A 455 -14.04 -2.77 -13.24
CA LEU A 455 -13.85 -3.99 -12.47
C LEU A 455 -12.71 -4.80 -13.09
N ILE A 456 -11.68 -5.05 -12.30
CA ILE A 456 -10.51 -5.85 -12.68
C ILE A 456 -10.33 -7.05 -11.75
N SER A 457 -9.63 -8.07 -12.24
CA SER A 457 -9.03 -9.08 -11.38
C SER A 457 -7.75 -8.53 -10.76
N SER A 458 -7.68 -8.59 -9.44
CA SER A 458 -6.54 -8.11 -8.69
C SER A 458 -5.27 -8.99 -8.84
N TYR A 459 -5.35 -10.11 -9.55
CA TYR A 459 -4.26 -11.09 -9.69
C TYR A 459 -3.01 -10.54 -10.38
N ALA A 460 -3.18 -9.69 -11.39
CA ALA A 460 -2.05 -9.05 -12.04
C ALA A 460 -1.31 -8.09 -11.09
N ILE A 461 -2.04 -7.50 -10.13
CA ILE A 461 -1.52 -6.53 -9.18
C ILE A 461 -0.92 -7.21 -7.94
N TYR A 462 -1.70 -8.04 -7.26
CA TYR A 462 -1.33 -8.58 -5.95
C TYR A 462 -1.02 -10.07 -5.94
N ARG A 463 -1.08 -10.75 -7.10
CA ARG A 463 -0.98 -12.22 -7.23
C ARG A 463 -2.05 -12.99 -6.42
N GLU A 464 -3.09 -12.30 -5.98
CA GLU A 464 -4.26 -12.84 -5.30
C GLU A 464 -5.49 -12.62 -6.19
N ARG A 465 -6.44 -13.56 -6.21
CA ARG A 465 -7.63 -13.46 -7.10
C ARG A 465 -8.82 -12.97 -6.30
N PHE A 466 -9.08 -11.67 -6.34
CA PHE A 466 -10.32 -11.09 -5.85
C PHE A 466 -10.82 -10.00 -6.83
N PRO A 467 -12.13 -9.69 -6.81
CA PRO A 467 -12.69 -8.66 -7.67
C PRO A 467 -12.32 -7.29 -7.11
N HIS A 468 -11.88 -6.39 -7.97
CA HIS A 468 -11.32 -5.11 -7.52
C HIS A 468 -11.71 -3.96 -8.45
N TRP A 469 -12.17 -2.87 -7.87
CA TRP A 469 -12.54 -1.67 -8.62
C TRP A 469 -11.39 -0.67 -8.63
N VAL A 470 -11.10 -0.14 -9.81
CA VAL A 470 -10.11 0.93 -10.03
C VAL A 470 -10.76 2.06 -10.83
N VAL A 471 -10.19 3.26 -10.73
CA VAL A 471 -10.63 4.42 -11.54
C VAL A 471 -9.60 4.75 -12.60
N VAL A 472 -10.04 4.99 -13.83
CA VAL A 472 -9.16 5.39 -14.94
C VAL A 472 -8.85 6.88 -14.84
N THR A 473 -7.60 7.24 -15.05
CA THR A 473 -7.05 8.59 -14.90
C THR A 473 -6.41 9.14 -16.18
N GLY A 474 -6.22 8.31 -17.20
CA GLY A 474 -5.77 8.75 -18.51
C GLY A 474 -5.39 7.59 -19.43
N PHE A 475 -5.07 7.94 -20.66
CA PHE A 475 -4.66 7.03 -21.73
C PHE A 475 -3.45 7.61 -22.46
N ASP A 476 -2.64 6.72 -23.03
CA ASP A 476 -1.77 7.03 -24.16
C ASP A 476 -1.78 5.87 -25.18
N GLU A 477 -0.91 5.94 -26.19
CA GLU A 477 -0.83 4.91 -27.24
C GLU A 477 -0.59 3.50 -26.68
N ARG A 478 0.16 3.37 -25.58
CA ARG A 478 0.67 2.10 -25.04
C ARG A 478 0.05 1.71 -23.69
N PHE A 479 -0.45 2.67 -22.91
CA PHE A 479 -0.86 2.50 -21.52
C PHE A 479 -2.24 3.06 -21.23
N ILE A 480 -2.88 2.46 -20.23
CA ILE A 480 -4.00 3.02 -19.49
C ILE A 480 -3.50 3.34 -18.09
N TYR A 481 -3.81 4.53 -17.60
CA TYR A 481 -3.39 5.00 -16.28
C TYR A 481 -4.53 4.84 -15.29
N ILE A 482 -4.30 4.16 -14.18
CA ILE A 482 -5.33 3.93 -13.15
C ILE A 482 -4.91 4.43 -11.77
N HIS A 483 -5.89 4.78 -10.94
CA HIS A 483 -5.69 4.85 -9.49
C HIS A 483 -6.27 3.58 -8.87
N ASP A 484 -5.48 2.96 -8.01
CA ASP A 484 -5.90 1.82 -7.20
C ASP A 484 -6.21 2.30 -5.76
N PRO A 485 -7.45 2.17 -5.27
CA PRO A 485 -7.78 2.61 -3.91
C PRO A 485 -7.10 1.78 -2.81
N LEU A 486 -6.61 0.57 -3.11
CA LEU A 486 -5.95 -0.32 -2.18
C LEU A 486 -4.43 -0.06 -2.13
N VAL A 487 -3.93 0.18 -0.92
CA VAL A 487 -2.49 0.39 -0.64
C VAL A 487 -2.06 -0.61 0.44
N GLN A 488 -1.21 -1.57 0.08
CA GLN A 488 -0.73 -2.63 0.96
C GLN A 488 0.55 -2.22 1.71
N TYR A 489 0.43 -1.27 2.64
CA TYR A 489 1.58 -0.81 3.46
C TYR A 489 2.34 -1.96 4.14
N GLU A 490 1.64 -3.04 4.55
CA GLU A 490 2.26 -4.22 5.16
C GLU A 490 3.21 -4.97 4.21
N LYS A 491 3.03 -4.81 2.90
CA LYS A 491 3.92 -5.35 1.85
C LYS A 491 4.91 -4.31 1.32
N GLY A 492 5.00 -3.13 1.97
CA GLY A 492 5.94 -2.06 1.59
C GLY A 492 5.41 -1.10 0.50
N GLU A 493 4.14 -1.21 0.10
CA GLU A 493 3.52 -0.27 -0.83
C GLU A 493 3.29 1.08 -0.16
N ALA A 494 3.61 2.16 -0.88
CA ALA A 494 3.31 3.52 -0.48
C ALA A 494 2.13 4.06 -1.30
N LEU A 495 1.45 5.10 -0.79
CA LEU A 495 0.24 5.68 -1.41
C LEU A 495 0.37 5.92 -2.92
N ALA A 496 1.49 6.49 -3.35
CA ALA A 496 1.71 6.77 -4.76
C ALA A 496 2.03 5.57 -5.63
N ASP A 497 2.35 4.40 -5.06
CA ASP A 497 2.48 3.18 -5.88
C ASP A 497 1.13 2.82 -6.50
N SER A 498 0.03 3.32 -5.91
CA SER A 498 -1.34 3.19 -6.38
C SER A 498 -1.86 4.41 -7.17
N LEU A 499 -1.00 5.42 -7.44
CA LEU A 499 -1.36 6.62 -8.23
C LEU A 499 -0.90 6.49 -9.68
N HIS A 500 -1.77 6.84 -10.63
CA HIS A 500 -1.49 6.87 -12.07
C HIS A 500 -0.64 5.67 -12.55
N MET A 501 -1.03 4.46 -12.15
CA MET A 501 -0.32 3.24 -12.49
C MET A 501 -0.39 3.02 -14.00
N PRO A 502 0.75 3.00 -14.72
CA PRO A 502 0.76 2.77 -16.17
C PRO A 502 0.58 1.27 -16.45
N VAL A 503 -0.62 0.85 -16.83
CA VAL A 503 -0.92 -0.54 -17.19
C VAL A 503 -0.88 -0.68 -18.71
N PRO A 504 -0.04 -1.57 -19.27
CA PRO A 504 -0.03 -1.81 -20.72
C PRO A 504 -1.43 -2.16 -21.23
N ARG A 505 -1.88 -1.57 -22.35
CA ARG A 505 -3.24 -1.80 -22.90
C ARG A 505 -3.57 -3.30 -23.05
N ARG A 506 -2.61 -4.10 -23.52
CA ARG A 506 -2.74 -5.57 -23.65
C ARG A 506 -2.89 -6.28 -22.30
N LEU A 507 -2.17 -5.84 -21.28
CA LEU A 507 -2.29 -6.40 -19.92
C LEU A 507 -3.64 -6.03 -19.32
N PHE A 508 -4.07 -4.78 -19.50
CA PHE A 508 -5.35 -4.30 -19.01
C PHE A 508 -6.53 -5.11 -19.58
N GLN A 509 -6.53 -5.39 -20.89
CA GLN A 509 -7.55 -6.25 -21.52
C GLN A 509 -7.66 -7.64 -20.85
N ARG A 510 -6.54 -8.18 -20.34
CA ARG A 510 -6.52 -9.46 -19.62
C ARG A 510 -6.97 -9.33 -18.17
N MET A 511 -6.85 -8.14 -17.58
CA MET A 511 -7.24 -7.81 -16.20
C MET A 511 -8.74 -7.54 -16.07
N VAL A 512 -9.39 -6.99 -17.09
CA VAL A 512 -10.83 -6.66 -17.13
C VAL A 512 -11.66 -7.92 -17.37
N ARG A 513 -11.49 -8.92 -16.51
CA ARG A 513 -12.32 -10.12 -16.44
C ARG A 513 -12.14 -10.77 -15.06
N TYR A 514 -13.23 -11.17 -14.45
CA TYR A 514 -13.25 -11.80 -13.13
C TYR A 514 -14.04 -13.11 -13.13
N GLY A 515 -13.65 -14.05 -12.28
CA GLY A 515 -14.36 -15.32 -12.11
C GLY A 515 -14.19 -16.30 -13.28
N LYS A 516 -14.92 -17.43 -13.21
CA LYS A 516 -14.93 -18.44 -14.28
C LYS A 516 -15.77 -17.97 -15.46
N ALA A 517 -16.84 -17.23 -15.18
CA ALA A 517 -17.69 -16.60 -16.20
C ALA A 517 -17.00 -15.45 -16.94
N GLY A 518 -15.83 -14.97 -16.47
CA GLY A 518 -15.13 -13.86 -17.12
C GLY A 518 -15.91 -12.55 -17.07
N GLN A 519 -16.61 -12.31 -15.95
CA GLN A 519 -17.42 -11.12 -15.69
C GLN A 519 -16.61 -9.85 -15.87
N LYS A 520 -17.19 -8.88 -16.56
CA LYS A 520 -16.67 -7.56 -16.85
C LYS A 520 -17.73 -6.55 -16.44
N ALA A 521 -17.27 -5.47 -15.82
CA ALA A 521 -18.15 -4.36 -15.48
C ALA A 521 -17.39 -3.04 -15.62
N VAL A 522 -18.04 -2.07 -16.25
CA VAL A 522 -17.55 -0.70 -16.37
C VAL A 522 -18.70 0.24 -16.02
N LEU A 523 -18.41 1.25 -15.20
CA LEU A 523 -19.32 2.37 -14.95
C LEU A 523 -18.72 3.62 -15.57
N VAL A 524 -19.50 4.29 -16.41
CA VAL A 524 -19.13 5.58 -17.00
C VAL A 524 -19.95 6.65 -16.29
N LEU A 525 -19.29 7.48 -15.47
CA LEU A 525 -19.92 8.57 -14.73
C LEU A 525 -19.79 9.90 -15.48
N ARG A 526 -20.85 10.69 -15.46
CA ARG A 526 -20.88 12.08 -15.96
C ARG A 526 -21.57 12.99 -14.93
N ARG A 527 -21.29 14.28 -15.00
CA ARG A 527 -22.01 15.27 -14.20
C ARG A 527 -23.41 15.41 -14.80
N ARG A 528 -24.46 15.25 -13.99
CA ARG A 528 -25.83 15.49 -14.46
C ARG A 528 -25.96 16.95 -14.85
N ALA A 529 -26.49 17.22 -16.04
CA ALA A 529 -26.78 18.59 -16.42
C ALA A 529 -27.77 19.17 -15.41
N CYS A 530 -27.49 20.36 -14.87
CA CYS A 530 -28.50 21.07 -14.08
C CYS A 530 -29.68 21.34 -15.01
N VAL A 531 -30.82 20.69 -14.76
CA VAL A 531 -32.08 21.11 -15.39
C VAL A 531 -32.31 22.53 -14.89
N GLY A 532 -32.20 23.51 -15.78
CA GLY A 532 -32.53 24.89 -15.44
C GLY A 532 -33.98 24.94 -14.98
N ASN A 533 -34.20 25.39 -13.74
CA ASN A 533 -35.53 25.75 -13.26
C ASN A 533 -36.08 26.94 -14.01
#